data_AF-A0A946A6Y3-F1
#
_entry.id   AF-A0A946A6Y3-F1
#
_cell.length_a   1.000
_cell.length_b   1.000
_cell.length_c   1.000
_cell.angle_alpha   90.00
_cell.angle_beta   90.00
_cell.angle_gamma   90.00
#
_symmetry.space_group_name_H-M   'P 1'
#
loop_
_entity.id
_entity.type
_entity.pdbx_description
1 polymer ?
#
loop_
_entity_poly.entity_id
_entity_poly.type
_entity_poly.pdbx_seq_one_letter_code
_entity_poly.pdbx_strand_id
1 'polypeptide(L)'
;MNDIITDIKALQEETLLNLQSSKANNTIRAYKSDFKDFSLFCTQNGFKSLPSDPKIVSLYLTHLSTKNIKISTLRRRLVSIGIIHKLKGHYLDTKHPSIIENV
;
A
#
# COMPACT_ATOMS: atom_id res chain seq x y z
N MET A 1 5.71 5.01 -35.13
CA MET A 1 4.61 4.88 -34.14
C MET A 1 5.07 4.15 -32.86
N ASN A 2 6.36 4.22 -32.50
CA ASN A 2 6.92 3.60 -31.28
C ASN A 2 7.46 4.64 -30.28
N ASP A 3 7.66 5.89 -30.73
CA ASP A 3 8.24 6.95 -29.91
C ASP A 3 7.30 7.38 -28.76
N ILE A 4 5.99 7.49 -29.03
CA ILE A 4 4.97 7.86 -28.03
C ILE A 4 4.87 6.82 -26.89
N ILE A 5 5.04 5.53 -27.19
CA ILE A 5 4.94 4.44 -26.19
C ILE A 5 6.15 4.44 -25.25
N THR A 6 7.31 4.86 -25.75
CA THR A 6 8.55 4.96 -24.98
C THR A 6 8.50 6.15 -24.02
N ASP A 7 7.90 7.26 -24.47
CA ASP A 7 7.65 8.46 -23.65
C ASP A 7 6.72 8.20 -22.47
N ILE A 8 5.63 7.46 -22.66
CA ILE A 8 4.67 7.18 -21.56
C ILE A 8 5.32 6.36 -20.44
N LYS A 9 6.16 5.36 -20.77
CA LYS A 9 6.88 4.57 -19.77
C LYS A 9 7.89 5.41 -19.01
N ALA A 10 8.64 6.27 -19.71
CA ALA A 10 9.58 7.19 -19.09
C ALA A 10 8.86 8.16 -18.12
N LEU A 11 7.71 8.71 -18.51
CA LEU A 11 6.88 9.57 -17.65
C LEU A 11 6.33 8.83 -16.43
N GLN A 12 5.99 7.55 -16.55
CA GLN A 12 5.57 6.71 -15.41
C GLN A 12 6.71 6.47 -14.43
N GLU A 13 7.91 6.16 -14.93
CA GLU A 13 9.11 5.97 -14.11
C GLU A 13 9.53 7.28 -13.43
N GLU A 14 9.50 8.40 -14.14
CA GLU A 14 9.80 9.72 -13.58
C GLU A 14 8.78 10.13 -12.50
N THR A 15 7.49 9.84 -12.73
CA THR A 15 6.44 10.02 -11.71
C THR A 15 6.75 9.17 -10.46
N LEU A 16 7.20 7.93 -10.66
CA LEU A 16 7.59 7.04 -9.57
C LEU A 16 8.81 7.57 -8.79
N LEU A 17 9.82 8.07 -9.50
CA LEU A 17 11.02 8.69 -8.93
C LEU A 17 10.68 9.96 -8.17
N ASN A 18 9.82 10.82 -8.70
CA ASN A 18 9.34 12.05 -8.03
C ASN A 18 8.53 11.74 -6.76
N LEU A 19 7.73 10.67 -6.77
CA LEU A 19 7.02 10.19 -5.59
C LEU A 19 7.98 9.64 -4.51
N GLN A 20 9.13 9.08 -4.91
CA GLN A 20 10.17 8.62 -3.99
C GLN A 20 11.02 9.77 -3.46
N SER A 21 11.46 10.69 -4.32
CA SER A 21 12.32 11.83 -3.97
C SER A 21 11.61 12.89 -3.11
N SER A 22 10.29 13.02 -3.24
CA SER A 22 9.47 13.91 -2.39
C SER A 22 9.27 13.43 -0.96
N LYS A 23 9.70 12.21 -0.61
CA LYS A 23 9.50 11.63 0.73
C LYS A 23 10.83 11.40 1.44
N ALA A 24 10.89 11.80 2.71
CA ALA A 24 12.03 11.50 3.56
C ALA A 24 12.31 9.98 3.63
N ASN A 25 13.59 9.59 3.65
CA ASN A 25 14.03 8.19 3.71
C ASN A 25 13.38 7.41 4.86
N ASN A 26 13.17 8.06 6.00
CA ASN A 26 12.49 7.48 7.17
C ASN A 26 11.05 7.08 6.85
N THR A 27 10.34 7.88 6.05
CA THR A 27 8.96 7.62 5.62
C THR A 27 8.90 6.43 4.67
N ILE A 28 9.83 6.34 3.71
CA ILE A 28 9.92 5.22 2.78
C ILE A 28 10.21 3.92 3.54
N ARG A 29 11.14 3.97 4.51
CA ARG A 29 11.47 2.82 5.36
C ARG A 29 10.26 2.36 6.18
N ALA A 30 9.50 3.30 6.75
CA ALA A 30 8.28 2.99 7.48
C ALA A 30 7.24 2.30 6.59
N TYR A 31 7.02 2.79 5.37
CA TYR A 31 6.07 2.18 4.43
C TYR A 31 6.47 0.76 4.04
N LYS A 32 7.76 0.53 3.75
CA LYS A 32 8.30 -0.81 3.46
C LYS A 32 8.11 -1.76 4.64
N SER A 33 8.38 -1.28 5.85
CA SER A 33 8.21 -2.07 7.08
C SER A 33 6.75 -2.45 7.31
N ASP A 34 5.83 -1.49 7.20
CA ASP A 34 4.39 -1.72 7.36
C ASP A 34 3.85 -2.71 6.33
N PHE A 35 4.31 -2.60 5.08
CA PHE A 35 3.88 -3.50 4.02
C PHE A 35 4.47 -4.90 4.17
N LYS A 36 5.69 -5.03 4.70
CA LYS A 36 6.28 -6.35 5.00
C LYS A 36 5.42 -7.11 6.01
N ASP A 37 4.94 -6.43 7.05
CA ASP A 37 4.04 -7.01 8.04
C ASP A 37 2.69 -7.43 7.42
N PHE A 38 2.11 -6.57 6.57
CA PHE A 38 0.91 -6.92 5.80
C PHE A 38 1.14 -8.13 4.88
N SER A 39 2.29 -8.18 4.20
CA SER A 39 2.62 -9.29 3.32
C SER A 39 2.80 -10.59 4.10
N LEU A 40 3.36 -10.54 5.31
CA LEU A 40 3.46 -11.71 6.18
C LEU A 40 2.07 -12.21 6.58
N PHE A 41 1.17 -11.30 6.99
CA PHE A 41 -0.22 -11.64 7.28
C PHE A 41 -0.90 -12.30 6.06
N CYS A 42 -0.69 -11.77 4.86
CA CYS A 42 -1.24 -12.35 3.64
C CYS A 42 -0.72 -13.78 3.40
N THR A 43 0.61 -13.97 3.45
CA THR A 43 1.24 -15.29 3.23
C THR A 43 0.76 -16.32 4.25
N GLN A 44 0.65 -15.94 5.52
CA GLN A 44 0.19 -16.84 6.59
C GLN A 44 -1.26 -17.30 6.42
N ASN A 45 -2.09 -16.50 5.74
CA ASN A 45 -3.51 -16.77 5.54
C ASN A 45 -3.87 -17.13 4.09
N GLY A 46 -2.87 -17.37 3.22
CA GLY A 46 -3.09 -17.77 1.82
C GLY A 46 -3.61 -16.64 0.91
N PHE A 47 -3.48 -15.38 1.32
CA PHE A 47 -3.89 -14.22 0.52
C PHE A 47 -2.74 -13.68 -0.34
N LYS A 48 -3.09 -12.96 -1.41
CA LYS A 48 -2.14 -12.18 -2.21
C LYS A 48 -1.98 -10.78 -1.60
N SER A 49 -0.75 -10.40 -1.29
CA SER A 49 -0.44 -9.04 -0.80
C SER A 49 -0.37 -7.99 -1.90
N LEU A 50 -0.22 -8.40 -3.16
CA LEU A 50 -0.18 -7.52 -4.32
C LEU A 50 -0.62 -8.25 -5.61
N PRO A 51 -1.58 -7.71 -6.38
CA PRO A 51 -2.58 -6.74 -5.92
C PRO A 51 -3.48 -7.39 -4.85
N SER A 52 -3.83 -6.62 -3.82
CA SER A 52 -4.74 -7.05 -2.75
C SER A 52 -6.16 -6.53 -2.99
N ASP A 53 -7.15 -7.29 -2.53
CA ASP A 53 -8.55 -6.85 -2.44
C ASP A 53 -8.75 -5.98 -1.18
N PRO A 54 -9.57 -4.91 -1.22
CA PRO A 54 -9.92 -4.11 -0.05
C PRO A 54 -10.42 -4.92 1.16
N LYS A 55 -11.11 -6.05 0.95
CA LYS A 55 -11.56 -6.97 2.01
C LYS A 55 -10.39 -7.59 2.78
N ILE A 56 -9.29 -7.91 2.10
CA ILE A 56 -8.09 -8.47 2.75
C ILE A 56 -7.38 -7.41 3.58
N VAL A 57 -7.35 -6.16 3.08
CA VAL A 57 -6.82 -5.03 3.85
C VAL A 57 -7.67 -4.78 5.10
N SER A 58 -9.00 -4.85 4.98
CA SER A 58 -9.92 -4.77 6.11
C SER A 58 -9.64 -5.84 7.17
N LEU A 59 -9.54 -7.12 6.77
CA LEU A 59 -9.22 -8.24 7.68
C LEU A 59 -7.90 -8.01 8.42
N TYR A 60 -6.88 -7.51 7.73
CA TYR A 60 -5.60 -7.17 8.34
C TYR A 60 -5.73 -6.04 9.38
N LEU A 61 -6.49 -4.99 9.07
CA LEU A 61 -6.71 -3.88 10.00
C LEU A 61 -7.51 -4.35 11.24
N THR A 62 -8.50 -5.21 11.05
CA THR A 62 -9.21 -5.88 12.17
C THR A 62 -8.23 -6.69 13.01
N HIS A 63 -7.37 -7.51 12.39
CA HIS A 63 -6.35 -8.29 13.10
C HIS A 63 -5.42 -7.40 13.95
N LEU A 64 -4.99 -6.25 13.41
CA LEU A 64 -4.16 -5.31 14.17
C LEU A 64 -4.94 -4.62 15.30
N SER A 65 -6.23 -4.32 15.09
CA SER A 65 -7.10 -3.73 16.10
C SER A 65 -7.26 -4.65 17.32
N THR A 66 -7.39 -5.98 17.10
CA THR A 66 -7.44 -6.96 18.22
C THR A 66 -6.18 -6.97 19.09
N LYS A 67 -5.07 -6.41 18.61
CA LYS A 67 -3.81 -6.28 19.37
C LYS A 67 -3.68 -4.94 20.10
N ASN A 68 -4.77 -4.18 20.28
CA ASN A 68 -4.80 -2.87 20.92
C ASN A 68 -3.86 -1.83 20.26
N ILE A 69 -3.65 -1.93 18.95
CA ILE A 69 -2.86 -0.95 18.20
C ILE A 69 -3.63 0.36 18.07
N LYS A 70 -2.93 1.49 18.27
CA LYS A 70 -3.51 2.83 18.13
C LYS A 70 -4.04 3.09 16.72
N ILE A 71 -5.18 3.78 16.63
CA ILE A 71 -5.84 4.16 15.37
C ILE A 71 -4.92 4.91 14.40
N SER A 72 -4.02 5.76 14.92
CA SER A 72 -3.03 6.48 14.13
C SER A 72 -2.03 5.55 13.42
N THR A 73 -1.74 4.39 14.03
CA THR A 73 -0.88 3.36 13.44
C THR A 73 -1.62 2.58 12.36
N LEU A 74 -2.91 2.27 12.57
CA LEU A 74 -3.75 1.63 11.55
C LEU A 74 -3.86 2.49 10.29
N ARG A 75 -4.14 3.79 10.46
CA ARG A 75 -4.17 4.76 9.35
C ARG A 75 -2.84 4.85 8.61
N ARG A 76 -1.72 4.92 9.34
CA ARG A 76 -0.39 4.93 8.73
C ARG A 76 -0.16 3.66 7.91
N ARG A 77 -0.49 2.47 8.45
CA ARG A 77 -0.34 1.20 7.75
C ARG A 77 -1.23 1.10 6.51
N LEU A 78 -2.48 1.57 6.57
CA LEU A 78 -3.36 1.66 5.40
C LEU A 78 -2.76 2.55 4.31
N VAL A 79 -2.24 3.72 4.67
CA VAL A 79 -1.52 4.61 3.74
C VAL A 79 -0.31 3.90 3.14
N SER A 80 0.50 3.22 3.97
CA SER A 80 1.66 2.45 3.49
C SER A 80 1.25 1.40 2.44
N ILE A 81 0.17 0.65 2.69
CA ILE A 81 -0.33 -0.36 1.74
C ILE A 81 -0.77 0.28 0.42
N GLY A 82 -1.55 1.36 0.48
CA GLY A 82 -2.01 2.09 -0.71
C GLY A 82 -0.85 2.68 -1.52
N ILE A 83 0.16 3.25 -0.85
CA ILE A 83 1.35 3.77 -1.51
C ILE A 83 2.12 2.64 -2.20
N ILE A 84 2.35 1.50 -1.55
CA ILE A 84 3.08 0.40 -2.19
C ILE A 84 2.32 -0.16 -3.40
N HIS A 85 0.99 -0.28 -3.33
CA HIS A 85 0.17 -0.66 -4.50
C HIS A 85 0.38 0.32 -5.65
N LYS A 86 0.26 1.63 -5.38
CA LYS A 86 0.46 2.68 -6.38
C LYS A 86 1.88 2.66 -6.97
N LEU A 87 2.91 2.52 -6.14
CA LEU A 87 4.31 2.44 -6.58
C LEU A 87 4.58 1.20 -7.45
N LYS A 88 3.78 0.14 -7.31
CA LYS A 88 3.86 -1.08 -8.11
C LYS A 88 2.90 -1.09 -9.31
N GLY A 89 2.23 0.03 -9.58
CA GLY A 89 1.30 0.15 -10.72
C GLY A 89 -0.05 -0.52 -10.50
N HIS A 90 -0.43 -0.81 -9.25
CA HIS A 90 -1.72 -1.40 -8.91
C HIS A 90 -2.63 -0.38 -8.23
N TYR A 91 -3.90 -0.40 -8.61
CA TYR A 91 -4.94 0.35 -7.91
C TYR A 91 -5.44 -0.45 -6.69
N LEU A 92 -5.62 0.24 -5.57
CA LEU A 92 -6.27 -0.28 -4.38
C LEU A 92 -7.23 0.79 -3.88
N ASP A 93 -8.51 0.45 -3.78
CA ASP A 93 -9.51 1.34 -3.18
C ASP A 93 -9.37 1.33 -1.65
N THR A 94 -8.50 2.18 -1.14
CA THR A 94 -8.29 2.35 0.31
C THR A 94 -9.47 3.07 1.01
N LYS A 95 -10.45 3.56 0.25
CA LYS A 95 -11.67 4.21 0.76
C LYS A 95 -12.89 3.30 0.68
N HIS A 96 -12.70 2.02 0.35
CA HIS A 96 -13.78 1.06 0.33
C HIS A 96 -14.48 1.00 1.70
N PRO A 97 -15.81 0.92 1.79
CA PRO A 97 -16.55 0.93 3.07
C PRO A 97 -16.02 -0.09 4.08
N SER A 98 -15.69 -1.31 3.61
CA SER A 98 -15.12 -2.37 4.44
C SER A 98 -13.80 -1.98 5.13
N ILE A 99 -13.01 -1.05 4.58
CA ILE A 99 -11.79 -0.54 5.21
C ILE A 99 -12.13 0.58 6.19
N ILE A 100 -12.99 1.53 5.79
CA ILE A 100 -13.32 2.71 6.60
C ILE A 100 -13.99 2.32 7.91
N GLU A 101 -14.86 1.30 7.90
CA GLU A 101 -15.53 0.80 9.10
C GLU A 101 -14.56 0.18 10.13
N ASN A 102 -13.30 -0.06 9.77
CA ASN A 102 -12.29 -0.71 10.61
C ASN A 102 -11.17 0.23 11.10
N VAL A 103 -11.26 1.56 10.87
CA VAL A 103 -10.18 2.57 11.09
C VAL A 103 -10.69 3.88 11.70
#